data_AF-A0A3A0E1G6-F1
#
_entry.id   AF-A0A3A0E1G6-F1
#
_cell.length_a   1.000
_cell.length_b   1.000
_cell.length_c   1.000
_cell.angle_alpha   90.00
_cell.angle_beta   90.00
_cell.angle_gamma   90.00
#
_symmetry.space_group_name_H-M   'P 1'
#
loop_
_entity.id
_entity.type
_entity.pdbx_description
1 polymer ?
#
loop_
_entity_poly.entity_id
_entity_poly.type
_entity_poly.pdbx_seq_one_letter_code
_entity_poly.pdbx_strand_id
1 'polypeptide(L)'
;KKFTDSFTKAYPEIARRATVYGELRNLIDLSVAAAFMQKHDYFAKADWQMEVLGDETKFAVETHHAPKQVSTACIALMKGARVSFPIGGGVHVEPRQALATSNLLSDEDGKVSKQREKVSLDKLAENQWWWD
;
A
#
# COMPACT_ATOMS: atom_id res chain seq x y z
N LYS A 1 -8.14 -10.54 17.34
CA LYS A 1 -8.03 -11.01 15.93
C LYS A 1 -9.35 -10.99 15.16
N LYS A 2 -10.51 -11.39 15.72
CA LYS A 2 -11.80 -11.35 14.95
C LYS A 2 -12.10 -10.00 14.27
N PHE A 3 -11.88 -8.87 14.95
CA PHE A 3 -12.12 -7.55 14.34
C PHE A 3 -11.17 -7.25 13.18
N THR A 4 -9.85 -7.41 13.36
CA THR A 4 -8.86 -7.14 12.31
C THR A 4 -9.10 -8.01 11.09
N ASP A 5 -9.41 -9.29 11.28
CA ASP A 5 -9.63 -10.22 10.18
C ASP A 5 -10.92 -9.88 9.42
N SER A 6 -12.00 -9.55 10.14
CA SER A 6 -13.25 -9.10 9.52
C SER A 6 -13.11 -7.75 8.83
N PHE A 7 -12.36 -6.81 9.42
CA PHE A 7 -12.07 -5.50 8.85
C PHE A 7 -11.28 -5.63 7.55
N THR A 8 -10.21 -6.44 7.53
CA THR A 8 -9.42 -6.70 6.31
C THR A 8 -10.27 -7.36 5.22
N LYS A 9 -11.14 -8.31 5.58
CA LYS A 9 -12.06 -8.94 4.61
C LYS A 9 -13.08 -7.95 4.02
N ALA A 10 -13.62 -7.06 4.85
CA ALA A 10 -14.61 -6.06 4.43
C ALA A 10 -13.97 -4.76 3.88
N TYR A 11 -12.63 -4.67 3.85
CA TYR A 11 -11.91 -3.46 3.47
C TYR A 11 -12.36 -2.88 2.12
N PRO A 12 -12.60 -3.67 1.04
CA PRO A 12 -13.09 -3.14 -0.23
C PRO A 12 -14.48 -2.48 -0.15
N GLU A 13 -15.34 -2.91 0.78
CA GLU A 13 -16.64 -2.29 1.02
C GLU A 13 -16.51 -1.02 1.85
N ILE A 14 -15.62 -1.04 2.85
CA ILE A 14 -15.31 0.11 3.70
C ILE A 14 -14.70 1.24 2.86
N ALA A 15 -13.73 0.93 2.00
CA ALA A 15 -13.07 1.90 1.11
C ALA A 15 -14.04 2.54 0.10
N ARG A 16 -15.07 1.81 -0.35
CA ARG A 16 -16.13 2.37 -1.21
C ARG A 16 -17.02 3.36 -0.48
N ARG A 17 -17.19 3.20 0.83
CA ARG A 17 -18.04 4.08 1.66
C ARG A 17 -17.27 5.26 2.24
N ALA A 18 -15.99 5.08 2.55
CA ALA A 18 -15.14 6.09 3.16
C ALA A 18 -13.80 6.14 2.41
N THR A 19 -13.67 7.19 1.58
CA THR A 19 -12.56 7.38 0.63
C THR A 19 -11.18 7.34 1.30
N VAL A 20 -11.07 7.79 2.56
CA VAL A 20 -9.82 7.76 3.35
C VAL A 20 -9.22 6.35 3.44
N TYR A 21 -10.03 5.30 3.46
CA TYR A 21 -9.53 3.92 3.45
C TYR A 21 -9.09 3.48 2.05
N GLY A 22 -9.70 4.01 0.99
CA GLY A 22 -9.19 3.83 -0.37
C GLY A 22 -7.81 4.49 -0.54
N GLU A 23 -7.67 5.73 -0.06
CA GLU A 23 -6.41 6.47 -0.07
C GLU A 23 -5.33 5.77 0.76
N LEU A 24 -5.67 5.30 1.96
CA LEU A 24 -4.76 4.52 2.80
C LEU A 24 -4.26 3.27 2.08
N ARG A 25 -5.15 2.51 1.41
CA ARG A 25 -4.74 1.36 0.61
C ARG A 25 -3.79 1.76 -0.51
N ASN A 26 -4.09 2.83 -1.23
CA ASN A 26 -3.23 3.30 -2.31
C ASN A 26 -1.82 3.65 -1.80
N LEU A 27 -1.72 4.32 -0.65
CA LEU A 27 -0.43 4.62 -0.01
C LEU A 27 0.34 3.35 0.39
N ILE A 28 -0.36 2.33 0.89
CA ILE A 28 0.24 1.03 1.22
C ILE A 28 0.76 0.35 -0.04
N ASP A 29 -0.06 0.26 -1.09
CA ASP A 29 0.29 -0.41 -2.34
C ASP A 29 1.50 0.28 -3.01
N LEU A 30 1.53 1.62 -3.05
CA LEU A 30 2.67 2.40 -3.53
C LEU A 30 3.93 2.17 -2.70
N SER A 31 3.80 2.08 -1.37
CA SER A 31 4.94 1.82 -0.50
C SER A 31 5.54 0.42 -0.72
N VAL A 32 4.70 -0.59 -0.97
CA VAL A 32 5.16 -1.95 -1.32
C VAL A 32 5.85 -1.95 -2.68
N ALA A 33 5.28 -1.26 -3.68
CA ALA A 33 5.89 -1.14 -5.01
C ALA A 33 7.27 -0.45 -4.93
N ALA A 34 7.38 0.66 -4.20
CA ALA A 34 8.65 1.35 -3.98
C ALA A 34 9.68 0.44 -3.28
N ALA A 35 9.27 -0.27 -2.24
CA ALA A 35 10.15 -1.23 -1.56
C ALA A 35 10.61 -2.37 -2.50
N PHE A 36 9.74 -2.82 -3.41
CA PHE A 36 10.07 -3.83 -4.41
C PHE A 36 11.13 -3.32 -5.40
N MET A 37 10.93 -2.11 -5.93
CA MET A 37 11.90 -1.47 -6.82
C MET A 37 13.27 -1.27 -6.15
N GLN A 38 13.28 -0.86 -4.88
CA GLN A 38 14.52 -0.73 -4.09
C GLN A 38 15.21 -2.07 -3.90
N LYS A 39 14.47 -3.13 -3.51
CA LYS A 39 15.02 -4.46 -3.25
C LYS A 39 15.66 -5.08 -4.51
N HIS A 40 15.10 -4.82 -5.69
CA HIS A 40 15.56 -5.37 -6.96
C HIS A 40 16.48 -4.44 -7.77
N ASP A 41 16.86 -3.31 -7.18
CA ASP A 41 17.76 -2.31 -7.76
C ASP A 41 17.32 -1.84 -9.16
N TYR A 42 16.03 -1.52 -9.28
CA TYR A 42 15.47 -1.07 -10.57
C TYR A 42 15.90 0.34 -10.95
N PHE A 43 16.25 1.17 -9.96
CA PHE A 43 16.76 2.53 -10.22
C PHE A 43 18.09 2.48 -10.96
N ALA A 44 19.05 1.67 -10.51
CA ALA A 44 20.33 1.52 -11.20
C ALA A 44 20.17 0.84 -12.57
N LYS A 45 19.28 -0.16 -12.69
CA LYS A 45 19.00 -0.82 -13.99
C LYS A 45 18.39 0.12 -15.02
N ALA A 46 17.68 1.15 -14.57
CA ALA A 46 17.12 2.19 -15.42
C ALA A 46 18.03 3.42 -15.57
N ASP A 47 19.26 3.37 -15.02
CA ASP A 47 20.21 4.48 -14.94
C ASP A 47 19.60 5.77 -14.34
N TRP A 48 18.69 5.61 -13.38
CA TRP A 48 18.01 6.73 -12.74
C TRP A 48 18.60 7.05 -11.37
N GLN A 49 19.23 8.22 -11.25
CA GLN A 49 19.98 8.65 -10.07
C GLN A 49 19.19 9.53 -9.08
N MET A 50 17.88 9.76 -9.32
CA MET A 50 16.99 10.55 -8.45
C MET A 50 17.58 11.90 -7.96
N GLU A 51 18.37 12.60 -8.78
CA GLU A 51 19.23 13.72 -8.35
C GLU A 51 18.51 14.91 -7.69
N VAL A 52 17.20 15.05 -7.95
CA VAL A 52 16.34 16.09 -7.37
C VAL A 52 15.41 15.50 -6.31
N LEU A 53 14.67 14.43 -6.64
CA LEU A 53 13.66 13.85 -5.75
C LEU A 53 14.26 13.09 -4.55
N GLY A 54 15.51 12.64 -4.64
CA GLY A 54 16.24 11.96 -3.57
C GLY A 54 17.06 12.91 -2.69
N ASP A 55 17.10 14.21 -3.00
CA ASP A 55 17.91 15.20 -2.29
C ASP A 55 17.00 16.19 -1.56
N GLU A 56 16.88 16.05 -0.24
CA GLU A 56 16.05 16.93 0.60
C GLU A 56 16.51 18.39 0.58
N THR A 57 17.75 18.68 0.14
CA THR A 57 18.23 20.06 -0.02
C THR A 57 17.66 20.72 -1.26
N LYS A 58 17.38 19.94 -2.31
CA LYS A 58 16.81 20.41 -3.59
C LYS A 58 15.29 20.30 -3.62
N PHE A 59 14.74 19.29 -2.95
CA PHE A 59 13.30 19.08 -2.83
C PHE A 59 12.94 18.65 -1.40
N ALA A 60 12.73 19.64 -0.54
CA ALA A 60 12.33 19.41 0.84
C ALA A 60 10.89 18.89 0.89
N VAL A 61 10.70 17.73 1.52
CA VAL A 61 9.37 17.20 1.82
C VAL A 61 8.82 17.91 3.05
N GLU A 62 7.57 18.34 3.00
CA GLU A 62 6.90 18.90 4.17
C GLU A 62 6.79 17.84 5.26
N THR A 63 7.39 18.12 6.42
CA THR A 63 7.26 17.27 7.60
C THR A 63 6.32 17.95 8.59
N HIS A 64 5.35 17.18 9.08
CA HIS A 64 4.48 17.61 10.17
C HIS A 64 4.90 16.93 11.47
N HIS A 65 4.53 17.54 12.59
CA HIS A 65 4.76 16.92 13.89
C HIS A 65 3.99 15.60 13.97
N ALA A 66 4.73 14.50 14.16
CA ALA A 66 4.12 13.20 14.38
C ALA A 66 3.20 13.26 15.62
N PRO A 67 1.91 12.93 15.49
CA PRO A 67 0.97 13.00 16.61
C PRO A 67 1.34 11.94 17.65
N LYS A 68 1.72 12.39 18.85
CA LYS A 68 2.06 11.48 19.98
C LYS A 68 0.81 10.93 20.69
N GLN A 69 -0.29 11.65 20.60
CA GLN A 69 -1.58 11.29 21.19
C GLN A 69 -2.66 11.68 20.19
N VAL A 70 -3.62 10.78 19.96
CA VAL A 70 -4.80 11.01 19.14
C VAL A 70 -6.04 10.73 19.97
N SER A 71 -7.11 11.48 19.76
CA SER A 71 -8.39 11.21 20.41
C SER A 71 -8.86 9.82 20.01
N THR A 72 -9.05 8.93 21.00
CA THR A 72 -9.53 7.58 20.75
C THR A 72 -10.95 7.63 20.18
N ALA A 73 -11.13 7.18 18.94
CA ALA A 73 -12.45 6.93 18.40
C ALA A 73 -13.04 5.69 19.10
N CYS A 74 -13.96 5.94 20.04
CA CYS A 74 -14.69 4.90 20.75
C CYS A 74 -16.13 4.89 20.25
N ILE A 75 -16.53 3.81 19.58
CA ILE A 75 -17.94 3.59 19.25
C ILE A 75 -18.51 2.66 20.32
N ALA A 76 -19.44 3.14 21.14
CA ALA A 76 -20.15 2.27 22.08
C ALA A 76 -21.18 1.43 21.32
N LEU A 77 -20.96 0.12 21.23
CA LEU A 77 -21.89 -0.83 20.64
C LEU A 77 -22.66 -1.55 21.76
N MET A 78 -23.98 -1.34 21.80
CA MET A 78 -24.88 -2.09 22.67
C MET A 78 -25.50 -3.27 21.92
N LYS A 79 -25.39 -4.48 22.47
CA LYS A 79 -26.11 -5.67 22.00
C LYS A 79 -26.79 -6.35 23.20
N GLY A 80 -28.08 -6.05 23.39
CA GLY A 80 -28.82 -6.46 24.59
C GLY A 80 -28.25 -5.81 25.85
N ALA A 81 -27.98 -6.60 26.90
CA ALA A 81 -27.37 -6.12 28.15
C ALA A 81 -25.84 -5.95 28.09
N ARG A 82 -25.20 -6.17 26.93
CA ARG A 82 -23.75 -6.05 26.78
C ARG A 82 -23.38 -4.77 26.05
N VAL A 83 -22.49 -3.99 26.66
CA VAL A 83 -21.84 -2.83 26.06
C VAL A 83 -20.43 -3.23 25.64
N SER A 84 -20.05 -2.94 24.41
CA SER A 84 -18.70 -3.12 23.87
C SER A 84 -18.15 -1.77 23.43
N PHE A 85 -16.91 -1.50 23.77
CA PHE A 85 -16.17 -0.30 23.38
C PHE A 85 -14.98 -0.71 22.49
N PRO A 86 -15.20 -1.06 21.21
CA PRO A 86 -14.10 -1.23 20.28
C PRO A 86 -13.30 0.07 20.16
N ILE A 87 -12.08 0.04 20.69
CA ILE A 87 -11.10 1.10 20.52
C ILE A 87 -10.41 0.86 19.17
N GLY A 88 -10.61 1.79 18.23
CA GLY A 88 -9.85 1.81 16.98
C GLY A 88 -8.43 2.30 17.26
N GLY A 89 -7.44 1.42 17.05
CA GLY A 89 -6.01 1.79 17.10
C GLY A 89 -5.52 2.37 15.77
N GLY A 90 -4.24 2.75 15.71
CA GLY A 90 -3.57 3.15 14.48
C GLY A 90 -3.17 1.96 13.59
N VAL A 91 -2.84 2.26 12.32
CA VAL A 91 -2.31 1.28 11.37
C VAL A 91 -0.81 1.52 11.22
N HIS A 92 0.00 0.49 11.47
CA HIS A 92 1.44 0.48 11.22
C HIS A 92 1.73 -0.44 10.05
N VAL A 93 2.58 0.00 9.12
CA VAL A 93 2.88 -0.72 7.89
C VAL A 93 4.39 -0.76 7.70
N GLU A 94 4.90 -1.96 7.43
CA GLU A 94 6.30 -2.18 7.08
C GLU A 94 6.37 -2.80 5.68
N PRO A 95 6.55 -1.98 4.62
CA PRO A 95 6.47 -2.45 3.24
C PRO A 95 7.46 -3.57 2.91
N ARG A 96 8.65 -3.55 3.51
CA ARG A 96 9.69 -4.59 3.32
C ARG A 96 9.25 -5.95 3.85
N GLN A 97 8.38 -6.02 4.87
CA GLN A 97 7.86 -7.29 5.37
C GLN A 97 6.99 -7.98 4.31
N ALA A 98 6.27 -7.24 3.46
CA ALA A 98 5.50 -7.84 2.36
C ALA A 98 6.38 -8.60 1.36
N LEU A 99 7.67 -8.25 1.27
CA LEU A 99 8.64 -8.86 0.38
C LEU A 99 9.44 -10.01 1.03
N ALA A 100 9.12 -10.37 2.27
CA ALA A 100 9.72 -11.51 2.95
C ALA A 100 9.20 -12.82 2.33
N THR A 101 10.07 -13.83 2.22
CA THR A 101 9.74 -15.11 1.57
C THR A 101 8.50 -15.78 2.16
N SER A 102 8.26 -15.64 3.47
CA SER A 102 7.07 -16.17 4.15
C SER A 102 5.75 -15.52 3.74
N ASN A 103 5.81 -14.30 3.20
CA ASN A 103 4.65 -13.48 2.83
C ASN A 103 4.43 -13.42 1.32
N LEU A 104 5.34 -14.00 0.53
CA LEU A 104 5.19 -14.12 -0.91
C LEU A 104 4.25 -15.29 -1.23
N LEU A 105 3.33 -15.04 -2.15
CA LEU A 105 2.45 -16.08 -2.71
C LEU A 105 3.08 -16.59 -4.00
N SER A 106 3.22 -17.92 -4.10
CA SER A 106 3.67 -18.57 -5.33
C SER A 106 2.60 -18.45 -6.42
N ASP A 107 3.03 -18.23 -7.67
CA ASP A 107 2.14 -18.22 -8.84
C ASP A 107 1.83 -19.65 -9.31
N GLU A 108 1.09 -20.42 -8.51
CA GLU A 108 0.78 -21.83 -8.80
C GLU A 108 -0.06 -22.00 -10.08
N ASP A 109 -0.95 -21.04 -10.37
CA ASP A 109 -1.84 -21.06 -11.53
C ASP A 109 -1.21 -20.43 -12.80
N GLY A 110 0.02 -19.90 -12.70
CA GLY A 110 0.70 -19.17 -13.76
C GLY A 110 -0.05 -17.89 -14.19
N LYS A 111 -0.90 -17.32 -13.32
CA LYS A 111 -1.74 -16.15 -13.63
C LYS A 111 -0.88 -14.92 -13.91
N VAL A 112 0.19 -14.74 -13.13
CA VAL A 112 1.11 -13.61 -13.27
C VAL A 112 1.94 -13.78 -14.54
N SER A 113 2.45 -14.98 -14.82
CA SER A 113 3.19 -15.26 -16.07
C SER A 113 2.33 -14.99 -17.31
N LYS A 114 1.09 -15.50 -17.34
CA LYS A 114 0.15 -15.28 -18.45
C LYS A 114 -0.19 -13.81 -18.64
N GLN A 115 -0.30 -13.02 -17.57
CA GLN A 115 -0.51 -11.58 -17.67
C GLN A 115 0.72 -10.87 -18.24
N ARG A 116 1.93 -11.25 -17.80
CA ARG A 116 3.17 -10.71 -18.33
C ARG A 116 3.33 -10.98 -19.84
N GLU A 117 2.99 -12.19 -20.29
CA GLU A 117 3.05 -12.57 -21.71
C GLU A 117 2.06 -11.80 -22.59
N LYS A 118 0.93 -11.35 -22.03
CA LYS A 118 -0.05 -10.53 -22.74
C LYS A 118 0.43 -9.10 -22.98
N VAL A 119 1.42 -8.63 -22.23
CA VAL A 119 1.98 -7.29 -22.41
C VAL A 119 2.93 -7.32 -23.61
N SER A 120 2.48 -6.81 -24.76
CA SER A 120 3.32 -6.60 -25.94
C SER A 120 3.87 -5.18 -25.93
N LEU A 121 5.19 -5.06 -25.96
CA LEU A 121 5.90 -3.78 -26.04
C LEU A 121 6.24 -3.39 -27.50
N ASP A 122 5.90 -4.24 -28.47
CA ASP A 122 6.36 -4.11 -29.85
C ASP A 122 5.56 -3.08 -30.66
N LYS A 123 4.39 -2.66 -30.17
CA LYS A 123 3.45 -1.76 -30.86
C LYS A 123 3.19 -0.46 -30.10
N LEU A 124 4.15 -0.02 -29.29
CA LEU A 124 4.06 1.26 -28.59
C LEU A 124 4.29 2.41 -29.59
N ALA A 125 3.36 3.35 -29.66
CA ALA A 125 3.56 4.57 -30.42
C ALA A 125 4.70 5.41 -29.79
N GLU A 126 5.30 6.30 -30.59
CA GLU A 126 6.30 7.23 -30.09
C GLU A 126 5.69 8.09 -28.98
N ASN A 127 6.32 8.09 -27.79
CA ASN A 127 5.85 8.72 -26.55
C ASN A 127 4.64 8.06 -25.86
N GLN A 128 4.23 6.85 -26.25
CA GLN A 128 3.21 6.10 -25.52
C GLN A 128 3.84 5.33 -24.34
N TRP A 129 3.26 5.49 -23.16
CA TRP A 129 3.64 4.70 -21.99
C TRP A 129 2.99 3.32 -22.07
N TRP A 130 3.68 2.27 -21.66
CA TRP A 130 3.16 0.90 -21.78
C TRP A 130 1.94 0.59 -20.89
N TRP A 131 1.66 1.47 -19.93
CA TRP A 131 0.53 1.36 -19.01
C TRP A 131 -0.64 2.29 -19.34
N ASP A 132 -0.54 3.07 -20.41
CA ASP A 132 -1.61 3.92 -20.95
C ASP A 132 -2.34 3.19 -22.09
#